data_AF-A0A8F2JB34-F1
#
_entry.id   AF-A0A8F2JB34-F1
#
_cell.length_a   1.000
_cell.length_b   1.000
_cell.length_c   1.000
_cell.angle_alpha   90.00
_cell.angle_beta   90.00
_cell.angle_gamma   90.00
#
_symmetry.space_group_name_H-M   'P 1'
#
loop_
_entity.id
_entity.type
_entity.pdbx_description
1 polymer ?
#
loop_
_entity_poly.entity_id
_entity_poly.type
_entity_poly.pdbx_seq_one_letter_code
_entity_poly.pdbx_strand_id
1 'polypeptide(L)'
;MEDGEKRGLLEYLHQEVGCGYLSDLRYRPWSQECHRVIARIKPGAYTLVDWSEAYCCLLGHRESFADVQQARERILQDMAAG
;
A
#
# COMPACT_ATOMS: atom_id res chain seq x y z
N MET A 1 22.84 16.10 -0.13
CA MET A 1 21.65 16.11 -1.01
C MET A 1 21.47 14.67 -1.38
N GLU A 2 20.75 13.95 -0.53
CA GLU A 2 20.59 12.51 -0.64
C GLU A 2 19.69 12.22 -1.85
N ASP A 3 20.14 11.24 -2.62
CA ASP A 3 19.60 10.72 -3.86
C ASP A 3 18.08 10.68 -3.88
N GLY A 4 17.49 10.90 -5.06
CA GLY A 4 16.06 10.78 -5.29
C GLY A 4 15.55 9.37 -4.97
N GLU A 5 15.31 9.10 -3.69
CA GLU A 5 14.67 7.91 -3.18
C GLU A 5 13.37 7.75 -3.97
N LYS A 6 13.28 6.66 -4.71
CA LYS A 6 12.01 6.20 -5.26
C LYS A 6 11.10 5.99 -4.06
N ARG A 7 10.30 7.01 -3.71
CA ARG A 7 9.34 6.93 -2.61
C ARG A 7 8.55 5.65 -2.76
N GLY A 8 8.68 4.76 -1.79
CA GLY A 8 8.02 3.46 -1.83
C GLY A 8 6.50 3.62 -1.87
N LEU A 9 5.77 2.58 -2.26
CA LEU A 9 4.30 2.62 -2.28
C LEU A 9 3.72 3.09 -0.94
N LEU A 10 4.32 2.65 0.17
CA LEU A 10 3.92 3.04 1.53
C LEU A 10 4.09 4.53 1.81
N GLU A 11 5.19 5.12 1.38
CA GLU A 11 5.43 6.56 1.55
C GLU A 11 4.47 7.38 0.72
N TYR A 12 4.18 6.93 -0.51
CA TYR A 12 3.16 7.56 -1.35
C TYR A 12 1.78 7.52 -0.66
N LEU A 13 1.36 6.36 -0.15
CA LEU A 13 0.09 6.23 0.57
C LEU A 13 0.05 7.13 1.80
N HIS A 14 1.11 7.16 2.60
CA HIS A 14 1.24 8.04 3.76
C HIS A 14 1.12 9.52 3.41
N GLN A 15 1.78 9.95 2.34
CA GLN A 15 1.70 11.33 1.87
C GLN A 15 0.28 11.68 1.37
N GLU A 16 -0.38 10.77 0.66
CA GLU A 16 -1.73 11.01 0.12
C GLU A 16 -2.80 11.04 1.21
N VAL A 17 -2.72 10.18 2.22
CA VAL A 17 -3.73 10.11 3.30
C VAL A 17 -3.44 11.04 4.48
N GLY A 18 -2.21 11.54 4.61
CA GLY A 18 -1.80 12.49 5.64
C GLY A 18 -1.84 11.95 7.07
N CYS A 19 -1.59 10.66 7.29
CA CYS A 19 -1.52 10.09 8.64
C CYS A 19 -0.21 10.45 9.36
N GLY A 20 -0.13 10.25 10.68
CA GLY A 20 1.05 10.60 11.47
C GLY A 20 2.22 9.62 11.28
N TYR A 21 1.89 8.33 11.16
CA TYR A 21 2.88 7.25 10.98
C TYR A 21 2.45 6.28 9.88
N LEU A 22 3.42 5.59 9.23
CA LEU A 22 3.13 4.53 8.26
C LEU A 22 2.27 3.41 8.86
N SER A 23 2.51 3.07 10.12
CA SER A 23 1.70 2.09 10.85
C SER A 23 0.23 2.49 11.02
N ASP A 24 -0.11 3.78 10.90
CA ASP A 24 -1.50 4.24 10.98
C ASP A 24 -2.33 3.88 9.75
N LEU A 25 -1.68 3.60 8.62
CA LEU A 25 -2.34 3.26 7.34
C LEU A 25 -3.27 2.05 7.45
N ARG A 26 -3.02 1.16 8.42
CA ARG A 26 -3.85 -0.03 8.69
C ARG A 26 -5.16 0.29 9.42
N TYR A 27 -5.23 1.42 10.12
CA TYR A 27 -6.36 1.77 10.98
C TYR A 27 -7.34 2.68 10.25
N ARG A 28 -8.62 2.63 10.66
CA ARG A 28 -9.62 3.61 10.22
C ARG A 28 -9.30 4.98 10.83
N PRO A 29 -9.51 6.09 10.10
CA PRO A 29 -10.12 6.16 8.76
C PRO A 29 -9.14 5.94 7.60
N TRP A 30 -7.83 5.99 7.84
CA TRP A 30 -6.80 6.00 6.78
C TRP A 30 -6.84 4.76 5.88
N SER A 31 -7.16 3.59 6.42
CA SER A 31 -7.29 2.37 5.61
C SER A 31 -8.34 2.48 4.50
N GLN A 32 -9.44 3.22 4.72
CA GLN A 32 -10.44 3.49 3.66
C GLN A 32 -9.85 4.35 2.54
N GLU A 33 -9.09 5.36 2.92
CA GLU A 33 -8.49 6.28 1.95
C GLU A 33 -7.36 5.58 1.18
N CYS A 34 -6.54 4.77 1.85
CA CYS A 34 -5.57 3.88 1.23
C CYS A 34 -6.23 2.98 0.18
N HIS A 35 -7.35 2.34 0.49
CA HIS A 35 -8.08 1.51 -0.48
C HIS A 35 -8.46 2.30 -1.74
N ARG A 36 -8.98 3.54 -1.59
CA ARG A 36 -9.32 4.41 -2.73
C ARG A 36 -8.10 4.81 -3.55
N VAL A 37 -7.00 5.14 -2.89
CA VAL A 37 -5.74 5.52 -3.56
C VAL A 37 -5.19 4.32 -4.33
N ILE A 38 -5.07 3.15 -3.68
CA ILE A 38 -4.58 1.90 -4.30
C ILE A 38 -5.41 1.47 -5.51
N ALA A 39 -6.73 1.65 -5.44
CA ALA A 39 -7.62 1.36 -6.56
C ALA A 39 -7.28 2.20 -7.82
N ARG A 40 -6.66 3.38 -7.66
CA ARG A 40 -6.28 4.28 -8.75
C ARG A 40 -4.83 4.07 -9.23
N ILE A 41 -3.98 3.44 -8.43
CA ILE A 41 -2.59 3.14 -8.79
C ILE A 41 -2.57 2.06 -9.87
N LYS A 42 -1.77 2.26 -10.92
CA LYS A 42 -1.50 1.22 -11.93
C LYS A 42 -0.61 0.13 -11.31
N PRO A 43 -0.89 -1.17 -11.52
CA PRO A 43 -0.10 -2.26 -10.94
C PRO A 43 1.42 -2.12 -11.18
N GLY A 44 1.82 -1.71 -12.39
CA GLY A 44 3.23 -1.52 -12.76
C GLY A 44 3.86 -0.19 -12.34
N ALA A 45 3.19 0.64 -11.54
CA ALA A 45 3.76 1.88 -11.02
C ALA A 45 4.81 1.62 -9.92
N TYR A 46 4.67 0.50 -9.21
CA TYR A 46 5.54 0.07 -8.13
C TYR A 46 5.98 -1.38 -8.35
N THR A 47 7.07 -1.78 -7.70
CA THR A 47 7.58 -3.15 -7.83
C THR A 47 6.76 -4.13 -7.00
N LEU A 48 6.90 -5.42 -7.27
CA LEU A 48 6.26 -6.46 -6.47
C LEU A 48 6.69 -6.42 -5.00
N VAL A 49 7.94 -6.02 -4.74
CA VAL A 49 8.47 -5.83 -3.39
C VAL A 49 7.69 -4.73 -2.68
N ASP A 50 7.53 -3.56 -3.30
CA ASP A 50 6.76 -2.44 -2.74
C ASP A 50 5.32 -2.84 -2.39
N TRP A 51 4.66 -3.56 -3.30
CA TRP A 51 3.30 -4.07 -3.09
C TRP A 51 3.23 -5.07 -1.94
N SER A 52 4.22 -5.95 -1.80
CA SER A 52 4.27 -6.96 -0.73
C SER A 52 4.53 -6.31 0.64
N GLU A 53 5.40 -5.30 0.69
CA GLU A 53 5.63 -4.50 1.90
C GLU A 53 4.37 -3.71 2.28
N ALA A 54 3.70 -3.10 1.30
CA ALA A 54 2.45 -2.39 1.53
C ALA A 54 1.36 -3.31 2.09
N TYR A 55 1.21 -4.51 1.52
CA TYR A 55 0.31 -5.54 2.05
C TYR A 55 0.60 -5.86 3.52
N CYS A 56 1.87 -6.12 3.85
CA CYS A 56 2.29 -6.44 5.21
C CYS A 56 2.01 -5.30 6.20
N CYS A 57 2.20 -4.05 5.79
CA CYS A 57 1.94 -2.90 6.63
C CYS A 57 0.44 -2.66 6.84
N LEU A 58 -0.35 -2.70 5.76
CA LEU A 58 -1.78 -2.41 5.77
C LEU A 58 -2.60 -3.49 6.48
N LEU A 59 -2.24 -4.76 6.29
CA LEU A 59 -3.01 -5.90 6.77
C LEU A 59 -2.32 -6.68 7.89
N GLY A 60 -1.09 -6.31 8.24
CA GLY A 60 -0.37 -6.85 9.40
C GLY A 60 0.16 -8.27 9.25
N HIS A 61 0.16 -8.83 8.05
CA HIS A 61 0.67 -10.18 7.78
C HIS A 61 1.33 -10.26 6.41
N ARG A 62 2.27 -11.20 6.23
CA ARG A 62 3.01 -11.37 4.98
C ARG A 62 2.34 -12.42 4.11
N GLU A 63 2.13 -12.08 2.85
CA GLU A 63 1.74 -13.00 1.78
C GLU A 63 2.73 -12.86 0.62
N SER A 64 3.00 -13.96 -0.06
CA SER A 64 3.83 -13.99 -1.26
C SER A 64 2.95 -13.91 -2.50
N PHE A 65 3.27 -12.97 -3.38
CA PHE A 65 2.53 -12.75 -4.62
C PHE A 65 3.34 -13.22 -5.82
N ALA A 66 2.67 -13.74 -6.85
CA ALA A 66 3.30 -14.11 -8.11
C ALA A 66 3.63 -12.87 -8.97
N ASP A 67 2.78 -11.85 -8.92
CA ASP A 67 2.90 -10.63 -9.72
C ASP A 67 2.23 -9.43 -9.05
N VAL A 68 2.52 -8.23 -9.58
CA VAL A 68 2.06 -6.94 -9.03
C VAL A 68 0.54 -6.78 -9.10
N GLN A 69 -0.12 -7.43 -10.06
CA GLN A 69 -1.56 -7.33 -10.22
C GLN A 69 -2.25 -8.14 -9.11
N GLN A 70 -1.78 -9.37 -8.87
CA GLN A 70 -2.27 -10.20 -7.78
C GLN A 70 -2.12 -9.51 -6.42
N ALA A 71 -0.97 -8.90 -6.16
CA ALA A 71 -0.72 -8.19 -4.89
C ALA A 71 -1.71 -7.03 -4.68
N ARG A 72 -1.90 -6.19 -5.70
CA ARG A 72 -2.85 -5.06 -5.65
C ARG A 72 -4.29 -5.54 -5.45
N GLU A 73 -4.73 -6.55 -6.20
CA GLU A 73 -6.10 -7.07 -6.10
C GLU A 73 -6.37 -7.67 -4.72
N ARG A 74 -5.40 -8.41 -4.16
CA ARG A 74 -5.50 -8.94 -2.81
C ARG A 74 -5.65 -7.84 -1.76
N ILE A 75 -4.81 -6.79 -1.82
CA ILE A 75 -4.93 -5.65 -0.89
C ILE A 75 -6.33 -5.06 -0.93
N LEU A 76 -6.87 -4.81 -2.13
CA LEU A 76 -8.19 -4.21 -2.30
C LEU A 76 -9.31 -5.11 -1.73
N GLN A 77 -9.23 -6.42 -1.97
CA GLN A 77 -10.20 -7.39 -1.46
C GLN A 77 -10.21 -7.43 0.08
N ASP A 78 -9.05 -7.53 0.70
CA ASP A 78 -8.95 -7.68 2.15
C ASP A 78 -9.30 -6.38 2.89
N MET A 79 -8.93 -5.22 2.34
CA MET A 79 -9.30 -3.92 2.89
C MET A 79 -10.79 -3.60 2.74
N ALA A 80 -11.49 -4.22 1.78
CA ALA A 80 -12.94 -4.09 1.62
C ALA A 80 -13.73 -5.03 2.55
N ALA A 81 -13.10 -6.09 3.06
CA ALA A 81 -13.72 -7.08 3.94
C ALA A 81 -13.74 -6.69 5.43
N GLY A 82 -13.01 -5.64 5.84
CA GLY A 82 -12.99 -5.07 7.20
C GLY A 82 -13.53 -3.64 7.25
#